data_AF-A0A1Z4JAX0-F1
#
_entry.id   AF-A0A1Z4JAX0-F1
#
_cell.length_a   1.000
_cell.length_b   1.000
_cell.length_c   1.000
_cell.angle_alpha   90.00
_cell.angle_beta   90.00
_cell.angle_gamma   90.00
#
_symmetry.space_group_name_H-M   'P 1'
#
loop_
_entity.id
_entity.type
_entity.pdbx_description
1 polymer ?
#
loop_
_entity_poly.entity_id
_entity_poly.type
_entity_poly.pdbx_seq_one_letter_code
_entity_poly.pdbx_strand_id
1 'polypeptide(L)'
;MSSGEQYNVMPTHLEHYLGFPGVAVMLSCPSCESKHTVKNGRIHNGKQNYRCRDCGRQFVQDPQNKLIDQATKDLIDKLILERLSLAGIARVTGVSELWLQRYVNAKYVTVPRRVSVSAKKRGD
;
A
#
# COMPACT_ATOMS: atom_id res chain seq x y z
N MET A 1 -26.37 -44.19 47.53
CA MET A 1 -24.94 -43.86 47.41
C MET A 1 -24.45 -44.39 46.08
N SER A 2 -23.64 -43.60 45.38
CA SER A 2 -22.94 -43.92 44.11
C SER A 2 -23.84 -44.08 42.88
N SER A 3 -23.52 -43.59 41.69
CA SER A 3 -22.47 -42.70 41.17
C SER A 3 -22.83 -42.51 39.69
N GLY A 4 -23.08 -41.27 39.26
CA GLY A 4 -23.35 -40.97 37.86
C GLY A 4 -22.05 -40.93 37.06
N GLU A 5 -21.92 -41.81 36.07
CA GLU A 5 -20.93 -41.70 35.00
C GLU A 5 -21.33 -40.57 34.05
N GLN A 6 -20.46 -39.58 33.90
CA GLN A 6 -20.55 -38.55 32.86
C GLN A 6 -19.61 -38.93 31.71
N TYR A 7 -20.16 -39.37 30.59
CA TYR A 7 -19.47 -39.36 29.31
C TYR A 7 -19.86 -38.09 28.54
N ASN A 8 -18.85 -37.29 28.19
CA ASN A 8 -18.99 -36.06 27.44
C ASN A 8 -19.45 -36.35 26.01
N VAL A 9 -20.65 -35.89 25.64
CA VAL A 9 -21.09 -35.78 24.25
C VAL A 9 -20.64 -34.40 23.74
N MET A 10 -19.69 -34.39 22.79
CA MET A 10 -19.24 -33.18 22.11
C MET A 10 -20.33 -32.67 21.16
N PRO A 11 -20.84 -31.42 21.31
CA PRO A 11 -21.69 -30.82 20.30
C PRO A 11 -20.83 -30.16 19.22
N THR A 12 -21.15 -30.51 17.98
CA THR A 12 -20.52 -30.06 16.73
C THR A 12 -20.49 -28.54 16.59
N HIS A 13 -19.27 -28.02 16.48
CA HIS A 13 -18.89 -26.61 16.38
C HIS A 13 -19.03 -26.09 14.95
N LEU A 14 -20.16 -25.47 14.57
CA LEU A 14 -20.21 -24.69 13.31
C LEU A 14 -21.25 -23.57 13.16
N GLU A 15 -21.90 -23.06 14.21
CA GLU A 15 -22.90 -21.97 14.02
C GLU A 15 -22.60 -20.64 14.74
N HIS A 16 -21.42 -20.46 15.34
CA HIS A 16 -21.18 -19.30 16.22
C HIS A 16 -20.14 -18.28 15.70
N TYR A 17 -20.07 -18.03 14.39
CA TYR A 17 -18.96 -17.25 13.81
C TYR A 17 -19.19 -15.77 13.45
N LEU A 18 -20.35 -15.14 13.70
CA LEU A 18 -20.53 -13.71 13.34
C LEU A 18 -21.40 -12.93 14.35
N GLY A 19 -20.87 -12.59 15.54
CA GLY A 19 -21.66 -11.74 16.46
C GLY A 19 -21.10 -11.25 17.81
N PHE A 20 -19.83 -11.48 18.17
CA PHE A 20 -19.33 -11.05 19.49
C PHE A 20 -18.48 -9.76 19.47
N PRO A 21 -18.76 -8.77 20.36
CA PRO A 21 -17.92 -7.60 20.57
C PRO A 21 -16.68 -8.00 21.39
N GLY A 22 -15.74 -8.67 20.74
CA GLY A 22 -14.54 -9.18 21.44
C GLY A 22 -13.52 -9.88 20.57
N VAL A 23 -13.79 -10.05 19.27
CA VAL A 23 -12.81 -10.69 18.37
C VAL A 23 -11.68 -9.70 18.10
N ALA A 24 -10.55 -9.90 18.79
CA ALA A 24 -9.30 -9.26 18.46
C ALA A 24 -8.90 -9.74 17.06
N VAL A 25 -9.14 -8.90 16.04
CA VAL A 25 -8.61 -9.13 14.70
C VAL A 25 -7.09 -9.20 14.85
N MET A 26 -6.50 -10.38 14.62
CA MET A 26 -5.05 -10.55 14.60
C MET A 26 -4.50 -9.90 13.33
N LEU A 27 -4.34 -8.58 13.36
CA LEU A 27 -3.66 -7.84 12.29
C LEU A 27 -2.15 -7.98 12.42
N SER A 28 -1.53 -8.55 11.38
CA SER A 28 -0.08 -8.55 11.24
C SER A 28 0.43 -7.21 10.70
N CYS A 29 1.59 -6.77 11.20
CA CYS A 29 2.24 -5.57 10.72
C CYS A 29 2.72 -5.77 9.26
N PRO A 30 2.36 -4.89 8.30
CA PRO A 30 2.78 -5.03 6.92
C PRO A 30 4.28 -4.77 6.68
N SER A 31 5.01 -4.30 7.70
CA SER A 31 6.44 -3.98 7.59
C SER A 31 7.37 -5.02 8.21
N CYS A 32 6.92 -5.74 9.24
CA CYS A 32 7.75 -6.72 9.97
C CYS A 32 7.00 -8.00 10.33
N GLU A 33 5.75 -8.15 9.87
CA GLU A 33 4.89 -9.32 10.03
C GLU A 33 4.51 -9.68 11.48
N SER A 34 4.98 -8.90 12.47
CA SER A 34 4.62 -9.08 13.87
C SER A 34 3.09 -8.97 14.10
N LYS A 35 2.59 -9.82 14.99
CA LYS A 35 1.20 -9.81 15.47
C LYS A 35 0.97 -8.85 16.64
N HIS A 36 2.01 -8.18 17.15
CA HIS A 36 1.93 -7.24 18.26
C HIS A 36 1.38 -5.88 17.81
N THR A 37 0.12 -5.87 17.39
CA THR A 37 -0.57 -4.70 16.85
C THR A 37 -1.65 -4.22 17.82
N VAL A 38 -1.69 -2.91 18.08
CA VAL A 38 -2.71 -2.27 18.93
C VAL A 38 -3.48 -1.20 18.17
N LYS A 39 -4.73 -0.93 18.58
CA LYS A 39 -5.51 0.22 18.07
C LYS A 39 -4.82 1.53 18.48
N ASN A 40 -4.69 2.46 17.55
CA ASN A 40 -3.96 3.73 17.71
C ASN A 40 -4.78 4.93 17.19
N GLY A 41 -5.95 5.16 17.79
CA GLY A 41 -6.87 6.22 17.36
C GLY A 41 -7.48 5.97 15.98
N ARG A 42 -7.99 7.02 15.35
CA ARG A 42 -8.54 6.99 13.99
C ARG A 42 -7.82 8.02 13.12
N ILE A 43 -7.66 7.72 11.84
CA ILE A 43 -7.16 8.72 10.88
C ILE A 43 -8.27 9.72 10.52
N HIS A 44 -7.92 10.81 9.84
CA HIS A 44 -8.84 11.91 9.50
C HIS A 44 -10.12 11.48 8.77
N ASN A 45 -10.09 10.38 8.00
CA ASN A 45 -11.26 9.81 7.32
C ASN A 45 -12.08 8.84 8.20
N GLY A 46 -11.83 8.81 9.51
CA GLY A 46 -12.54 8.00 10.49
C GLY A 46 -12.13 6.53 10.57
N LYS A 47 -11.26 6.04 9.68
CA LYS A 47 -10.79 4.64 9.72
C LYS A 47 -9.93 4.35 10.95
N GLN A 48 -10.06 3.13 11.46
CA GLN A 48 -9.25 2.64 12.57
C GLN A 48 -7.77 2.60 12.18
N ASN A 49 -6.93 3.31 12.93
CA ASN A 49 -5.48 3.25 12.82
C ASN A 49 -4.94 2.22 13.81
N TYR A 50 -3.86 1.56 13.44
CA TYR A 50 -3.19 0.54 14.23
C TYR A 50 -1.71 0.88 14.35
N ARG A 51 -1.06 0.44 15.43
CA ARG A 51 0.38 0.61 15.65
C ARG A 51 1.00 -0.73 16.04
N CYS A 52 2.06 -1.11 15.35
CA CYS A 52 2.90 -2.24 15.73
C CYS A 52 3.78 -1.84 16.93
N ARG A 53 3.83 -2.67 17.97
CA ARG A 53 4.68 -2.45 19.14
C ARG A 53 6.15 -2.81 18.90
N ASP A 54 6.43 -3.69 17.94
CA ASP A 54 7.79 -4.16 17.70
C ASP A 54 8.59 -3.19 16.80
N CYS A 55 8.00 -2.72 15.69
CA CYS A 55 8.68 -1.79 14.77
C CYS A 55 8.13 -0.35 14.81
N GLY A 56 7.08 -0.10 15.60
CA GLY A 56 6.46 1.23 15.72
C GLY A 56 5.60 1.66 14.53
N ARG A 57 5.53 0.87 13.45
CA ARG A 57 4.77 1.20 12.23
C ARG A 57 3.29 1.46 12.54
N GLN A 58 2.76 2.55 12.01
CA GLN A 58 1.33 2.83 12.00
C GLN A 58 0.70 2.47 10.66
N PHE A 59 -0.49 1.86 10.67
CA PHE A 59 -1.18 1.42 9.47
C PHE A 59 -2.68 1.31 9.69
N VAL A 60 -3.45 1.34 8.60
CA VAL A 60 -4.90 1.06 8.62
C VAL A 60 -5.15 -0.31 8.01
N GLN A 61 -6.24 -0.95 8.44
CA GLN A 61 -6.76 -2.12 7.74
C GLN A 61 -7.31 -1.69 6.36
N ASP A 62 -7.03 -2.47 5.33
CA ASP A 62 -7.46 -2.24 3.95
C ASP A 62 -7.17 -0.81 3.45
N PRO A 63 -5.88 -0.47 3.25
CA PRO A 63 -5.50 0.85 2.75
C PRO A 63 -6.08 1.06 1.35
N GLN A 64 -7.01 2.00 1.24
CA GLN A 64 -7.60 2.42 -0.05
C GLN A 64 -6.68 3.36 -0.84
N ASN A 65 -5.44 3.56 -0.41
CA ASN A 65 -4.53 4.42 -1.15
C ASN A 65 -4.24 3.74 -2.49
N LYS A 66 -4.59 4.39 -3.62
CA LYS A 66 -4.29 3.88 -4.95
C LYS A 66 -2.77 3.83 -5.10
N LEU A 67 -2.18 2.66 -4.90
CA LEU A 67 -0.80 2.43 -5.27
C LEU A 67 -0.77 2.35 -6.80
N ILE A 68 -0.05 3.28 -7.43
CA ILE A 68 0.19 3.19 -8.88
C ILE A 68 1.17 2.04 -9.09
N ASP A 69 0.71 1.03 -9.81
CA ASP A 69 1.46 -0.16 -10.15
C ASP A 69 2.65 0.17 -11.07
N GLN A 70 3.59 -0.75 -11.16
CA GLN A 70 4.80 -0.52 -11.94
C GLN A 70 4.51 -0.42 -13.44
N ALA A 71 3.55 -1.20 -13.97
CA ALA A 71 3.23 -1.16 -15.39
C ALA A 71 2.64 0.21 -15.80
N THR A 72 1.80 0.82 -14.96
CA THR A 72 1.34 2.20 -15.19
C THR A 72 2.50 3.21 -15.17
N LYS A 73 3.47 3.06 -14.27
CA LYS A 73 4.67 3.94 -14.26
C LYS A 73 5.48 3.79 -15.54
N ASP A 74 5.68 2.56 -16.01
CA ASP A 74 6.43 2.29 -17.23
C ASP A 74 5.71 2.86 -18.46
N LEU A 75 4.38 2.82 -18.49
CA LEU A 75 3.58 3.48 -19.51
C LEU A 75 3.76 5.00 -19.46
N ILE A 76 3.63 5.62 -18.28
CA ILE A 76 3.84 7.05 -18.08
C ILE A 76 5.21 7.48 -18.59
N ASP A 77 6.26 6.71 -18.29
CA ASP A 77 7.62 6.99 -18.71
C ASP A 77 7.74 7.02 -20.24
N LYS A 78 7.12 6.07 -20.95
CA LYS A 78 7.05 6.08 -22.42
C LYS A 78 6.31 7.29 -22.96
N LEU A 79 5.17 7.64 -22.37
CA LEU A 79 4.37 8.80 -22.80
C LEU A 79 5.13 10.13 -22.63
N ILE A 80 5.97 10.25 -21.60
CA ILE A 80 6.85 11.41 -21.40
C ILE A 80 7.89 11.50 -22.53
N LEU A 81 8.45 10.38 -22.97
CA LEU A 81 9.42 10.34 -24.08
C LEU A 81 8.78 10.79 -25.41
N GLU A 82 7.51 10.46 -25.62
CA GLU A 82 6.68 10.93 -26.75
C GLU A 82 6.25 12.41 -26.62
N ARG A 83 6.76 13.14 -25.61
CA ARG A 83 6.51 14.56 -25.38
C ARG A 83 5.04 14.91 -25.13
N LEU A 84 4.23 13.97 -24.64
CA LEU A 84 2.86 14.26 -24.22
C LEU A 84 2.85 15.19 -23.00
N SER A 85 1.90 16.11 -22.98
CA SER A 85 1.72 17.02 -21.83
C SER A 85 1.28 16.23 -20.58
N LEU A 86 1.65 16.71 -19.39
CA LEU A 86 1.25 16.06 -18.13
C LEU A 86 -0.27 15.91 -18.01
N ALA A 87 -1.02 16.93 -18.45
CA ALA A 87 -2.47 16.86 -18.51
C ALA A 87 -2.97 15.78 -19.50
N GLY A 88 -2.32 15.63 -20.66
CA GLY A 88 -2.63 14.56 -21.61
C GLY A 88 -2.36 13.17 -21.03
N ILE A 89 -1.21 13.00 -20.37
CA ILE A 89 -0.82 11.75 -19.71
C ILE A 89 -1.81 11.40 -18.59
N ALA A 90 -2.21 12.38 -17.77
CA ALA A 90 -3.19 12.18 -16.71
C ALA A 90 -4.54 11.70 -17.27
N ARG A 91 -5.01 12.25 -18.39
CA ARG A 91 -6.25 11.79 -19.06
C ARG A 91 -6.15 10.37 -19.59
N VAL A 92 -5.03 10.02 -20.22
CA VAL A 92 -4.83 8.68 -20.82
C VAL A 92 -4.69 7.60 -19.76
N THR A 93 -3.96 7.88 -18.68
CA THR A 93 -3.61 6.89 -17.65
C THR A 93 -4.59 6.88 -16.47
N GLY A 94 -5.42 7.93 -16.31
CA GLY A 94 -6.37 8.06 -15.21
C GLY A 94 -5.73 8.32 -13.84
N VAL A 95 -4.43 8.62 -13.79
CA VAL A 95 -3.73 8.94 -12.55
C VAL A 95 -4.04 10.37 -12.09
N SER A 96 -3.93 10.62 -10.79
CA SER A 96 -4.04 11.98 -10.25
C SER A 96 -2.96 12.89 -10.85
N GLU A 97 -3.36 14.04 -11.37
CA GLU A 97 -2.44 15.04 -11.92
C GLU A 97 -1.40 15.51 -10.89
N LEU A 98 -1.82 15.71 -9.63
CA LEU A 98 -0.91 16.05 -8.54
C LEU A 98 0.10 14.93 -8.27
N TRP A 99 -0.33 13.67 -8.32
CA TRP A 99 0.57 12.52 -8.16
C TRP A 99 1.57 12.47 -9.31
N LEU A 100 1.11 12.63 -10.55
CA LEU A 100 1.96 12.62 -11.74
C LEU A 100 3.01 13.72 -11.68
N GLN A 101 2.62 14.95 -11.32
CA GLN A 101 3.55 16.07 -11.17
C GLN A 101 4.66 15.75 -10.14
N ARG A 102 4.29 15.19 -8.98
CA ARG A 102 5.26 14.80 -7.94
C ARG A 102 6.20 13.70 -8.43
N TYR A 103 5.67 12.67 -9.10
CA TYR A 103 6.45 11.58 -9.67
C TYR A 103 7.47 12.10 -10.69
N VAL A 104 7.03 12.93 -11.63
CA VAL A 104 7.89 13.51 -12.67
C VAL A 104 8.96 14.43 -12.08
N ASN A 105 8.61 15.28 -11.11
CA ASN A 105 9.58 16.14 -10.43
C ASN A 105 10.67 15.32 -9.73
N ALA A 106 10.32 14.21 -9.09
CA ALA A 106 11.30 13.32 -8.47
C ALA A 106 12.28 12.74 -9.51
N LYS A 107 11.80 12.37 -10.71
CA LYS A 107 12.68 11.89 -11.79
C LYS A 107 13.60 12.97 -12.34
N TYR A 108 13.11 14.21 -12.48
CA TYR A 108 13.95 15.31 -12.96
C TYR A 108 15.10 15.66 -12.01
N VAL A 109 14.94 15.40 -10.71
CA VAL A 109 16.03 15.56 -9.74
C VAL A 109 17.10 14.49 -9.93
N THR A 110 16.74 13.27 -10.32
CA THR A 110 17.68 12.15 -10.43
C THR A 110 18.42 12.09 -11.76
N VAL A 111 17.85 12.64 -12.85
CA VAL A 111 18.45 12.57 -14.18
C VAL A 111 19.41 13.76 -14.40
N PRO A 112 20.70 13.52 -14.73
CA PRO A 112 21.66 14.59 -14.99
C PRO A 112 21.25 15.41 -16.22
N ARG A 113 21.15 16.73 -16.04
CA ARG A 113 20.70 17.67 -17.09
C ARG A 113 21.75 17.98 -18.15
N ARG A 114 23.02 17.64 -17.92
CA ARG A 114 24.10 17.86 -18.88
C ARG A 114 24.58 16.53 -19.42
N VAL A 115 24.47 16.37 -20.74
CA VAL A 115 25.12 15.28 -21.46
C VAL A 115 26.51 15.76 -21.83
N SER A 116 27.55 15.00 -21.47
CA SER A 116 28.91 15.23 -21.95
C SER A 116 28.95 14.88 -23.43
N VAL A 117 28.96 15.90 -24.30
CA VAL A 117 29.18 15.72 -25.73
C VAL A 117 30.69 15.76 -26.02
N SER A 118 31.22 14.74 -26.68
CA SER A 118 32.57 14.82 -27.26
C SER A 118 32.45 15.41 -28.67
N ALA A 119 33.38 16.29 -29.04
CA ALA A 119 33.39 16.88 -30.37
C ALA A 119 33.80 15.81 -31.40
N LYS A 120 32.94 15.57 -32.40
CA LYS A 120 33.33 14.76 -33.56
C LYS A 120 34.31 15.57 -34.42
N LYS A 121 35.43 14.95 -34.82
CA LYS A 121 36.36 15.57 -35.79
C LYS A 121 35.59 15.96 -37.06
N ARG A 122 35.76 17.20 -37.54
CA ARG A 122 35.26 17.60 -38.87
C ARG A 122 35.95 16.72 -39.91
N GLY A 123 35.17 16.17 -40.83
CA GLY A 123 35.74 15.46 -41.99
C GLY A 123 36.46 16.45 -42.89
N ASP A 124 37.59 16.00 -43.43
CA ASP A 124 38.42 16.74 -44.40
C ASP A 124 37.67 17.03 -45.71
#